data_AF-A0A3M1C1Q6-F1
#
_entry.id   AF-A0A3M1C1Q6-F1
#
_cell.length_a   1.000
_cell.length_b   1.000
_cell.length_c   1.000
_cell.angle_alpha   90.00
_cell.angle_beta   90.00
_cell.angle_gamma   90.00
#
_symmetry.space_group_name_H-M   'P 1'
#
loop_
_entity.id
_entity.type
_entity.pdbx_description
1 polymer ?
#
loop_
_entity_poly.entity_id
_entity_poly.type
_entity_poly.pdbx_seq_one_letter_code
_entity_poly.pdbx_strand_id
1 'polypeptide(L)'
;SSFKINIINPNTFEVLNGKNQKINANPIKVKQYLAYLQNLNASNIITHISKKLVDSIAHIRPFAVLNLGYKNSSSIKSYHFYYKLSTPEINSKYGKDYVYDPDQLYVRFPSRETNETETALIQYYVFGKIFQNYSYFLQ
;
A
#
# COMPACT_ATOMS: atom_id res chain seq x y z
N SER A 1 -2.07 -4.55 -12.70
CA SER A 1 -1.44 -5.88 -12.64
C SER A 1 -1.34 -6.27 -11.17
N SER A 2 -1.47 -7.55 -10.81
CA SER A 2 -1.49 -8.02 -9.41
C SER A 2 -0.56 -9.22 -9.23
N PHE A 3 -0.20 -9.51 -7.98
CA PHE A 3 0.57 -10.68 -7.60
C PHE A 3 0.23 -11.15 -6.19
N LYS A 4 0.63 -12.37 -5.86
CA LYS A 4 0.54 -12.95 -4.52
C LYS A 4 1.90 -13.55 -4.16
N ILE A 5 2.37 -13.28 -2.95
CA ILE A 5 3.57 -13.91 -2.38
C ILE A 5 3.13 -14.86 -1.27
N ASN A 6 3.35 -16.14 -1.46
CA ASN A 6 3.19 -17.16 -0.42
C ASN A 6 4.54 -17.35 0.28
N ILE A 7 4.67 -16.92 1.52
CA ILE A 7 5.90 -17.11 2.30
C ILE A 7 5.85 -18.48 2.95
N ILE A 8 6.65 -19.45 2.50
CA ILE A 8 6.72 -20.80 3.07
C ILE A 8 7.64 -20.80 4.29
N ASN A 9 8.81 -20.16 4.18
CA ASN A 9 9.73 -19.88 5.29
C ASN A 9 10.59 -18.64 4.91
N PRO A 10 11.49 -18.15 5.77
CA PRO A 10 12.30 -16.96 5.48
C PRO A 10 13.14 -17.03 4.18
N ASN A 11 13.43 -18.23 3.68
CA ASN A 11 14.24 -18.47 2.49
C ASN A 11 13.47 -19.09 1.32
N THR A 12 12.21 -19.49 1.53
CA THR A 12 11.40 -20.17 0.52
C THR A 12 10.06 -19.46 0.40
N PHE A 13 9.77 -18.99 -0.81
CA PHE A 13 8.53 -18.32 -1.14
C PHE A 13 8.11 -18.69 -2.56
N GLU A 14 6.83 -18.51 -2.81
CA GLU A 14 6.24 -18.65 -4.13
C GLU A 14 5.59 -17.33 -4.53
N VAL A 15 5.82 -16.92 -5.77
CA VAL A 15 5.17 -15.75 -6.35
C VAL A 15 4.21 -16.21 -7.44
N LEU A 16 2.96 -15.76 -7.34
CA LEU A 16 1.93 -15.98 -8.33
C LEU A 16 1.58 -14.64 -9.00
N ASN A 17 1.34 -14.65 -10.32
CA ASN A 17 0.82 -13.49 -11.03
C ASN A 17 -0.70 -13.32 -10.82
N GLY A 18 -1.29 -12.29 -11.42
CA GLY A 18 -2.74 -12.04 -11.33
C GLY A 18 -3.65 -13.12 -11.94
N LYS A 19 -3.09 -14.11 -12.65
CA LYS A 19 -3.78 -15.30 -13.16
C LYS A 19 -3.55 -16.53 -12.28
N ASN A 20 -3.00 -16.36 -11.08
CA ASN A 20 -2.58 -17.43 -10.16
C ASN A 20 -1.52 -18.39 -10.74
N GLN A 21 -0.77 -17.96 -11.76
CA GLN A 21 0.30 -18.77 -12.33
C GLN A 21 1.59 -18.50 -11.57
N LYS A 22 2.30 -19.56 -11.20
CA LYS A 22 3.63 -19.47 -10.60
C LYS A 22 4.61 -18.87 -11.59
N ILE A 23 5.38 -17.90 -11.12
CA ILE A 23 6.47 -17.28 -11.89
C ILE A 23 7.82 -17.70 -11.33
N ASN A 24 8.83 -17.75 -12.19
CA ASN A 24 10.22 -17.95 -11.78
C ASN A 24 10.77 -16.61 -11.23
N ALA A 25 10.46 -16.31 -9.97
CA ALA A 25 10.83 -15.06 -9.33
C ALA A 25 12.29 -15.06 -8.87
N ASN A 26 13.00 -13.94 -9.09
CA ASN A 26 14.30 -13.67 -8.51
C ASN A 26 14.19 -13.61 -6.97
N PRO A 27 14.86 -14.51 -6.23
CA PRO A 27 14.76 -14.55 -4.79
C PRO A 27 15.20 -13.26 -4.08
N ILE A 28 16.19 -12.56 -4.63
CA ILE A 28 16.72 -11.32 -4.07
C ILE A 28 15.66 -10.22 -4.14
N LYS A 29 14.96 -10.09 -5.28
CA LYS A 29 13.88 -9.11 -5.46
C LYS A 29 12.74 -9.33 -4.51
N VAL A 30 12.36 -10.60 -4.27
CA VAL A 30 11.29 -10.91 -3.31
C VAL A 30 11.72 -10.53 -1.89
N LYS A 31 12.94 -10.88 -1.46
CA LYS A 31 13.47 -10.48 -0.15
C LYS A 31 13.51 -8.96 0.01
N GLN A 32 13.95 -8.24 -1.02
CA GLN A 32 13.96 -6.78 -1.04
C GLN A 32 12.54 -6.19 -0.92
N TYR A 33 11.57 -6.74 -1.63
CA TYR A 33 10.17 -6.32 -1.52
C TYR A 33 9.62 -6.53 -0.11
N LEU A 34 9.90 -7.69 0.50
CA LEU A 34 9.49 -7.96 1.88
C LEU A 34 10.17 -7.02 2.88
N ALA A 35 11.43 -6.63 2.65
CA ALA A 35 12.12 -5.64 3.46
C ALA A 35 11.49 -4.23 3.35
N TYR A 36 10.92 -3.86 2.18
CA TYR A 36 10.18 -2.60 2.08
C TYR A 36 8.97 -2.55 3.01
N LEU A 37 8.25 -3.67 3.18
CA LEU A 37 7.11 -3.74 4.08
C LEU A 37 7.49 -3.52 5.56
N GLN A 38 8.72 -3.87 5.95
CA GLN A 38 9.21 -3.70 7.32
C GLN A 38 9.50 -2.23 7.67
N ASN A 39 9.69 -1.36 6.67
CA ASN A 39 10.08 0.04 6.86
C ASN A 39 8.90 1.02 6.69
N LEU A 40 7.66 0.51 6.69
CA LEU A 40 6.48 1.33 6.50
C LEU A 40 6.03 1.96 7.82
N ASN A 41 5.99 3.29 7.86
CA ASN A 41 5.41 4.05 8.96
C ASN A 41 4.42 5.07 8.39
N ALA A 42 3.24 5.14 9.00
CA ALA A 42 2.30 6.21 8.70
C ALA A 42 2.77 7.52 9.34
N SER A 43 2.59 8.65 8.65
CA SER A 43 3.01 9.93 9.20
C SER A 43 2.01 10.41 10.26
N ASN A 44 0.71 10.29 9.98
CA ASN A 44 -0.35 10.80 10.82
C ASN A 44 -1.61 9.93 10.70
N ILE A 45 -2.24 9.60 11.83
CA ILE A 45 -3.59 9.02 11.86
C ILE A 45 -4.59 10.18 11.79
N ILE A 46 -5.51 10.15 10.82
CA ILE A 46 -6.48 11.23 10.57
C ILE A 46 -7.93 10.81 10.83
N THR A 47 -8.15 9.57 11.28
CA THR A 47 -9.47 8.96 11.53
C THR A 47 -10.42 9.90 12.28
N HIS A 48 -9.96 10.55 13.35
CA HIS A 48 -10.79 11.40 14.21
C HIS A 48 -10.56 12.91 13.98
N ILE A 49 -9.67 13.28 13.06
CA ILE A 49 -9.31 14.69 12.79
C ILE A 49 -10.29 15.31 11.79
N SER A 50 -10.72 14.56 10.78
CA SER A 50 -11.61 15.08 9.74
C SER A 50 -12.58 14.03 9.24
N LYS A 51 -13.73 13.92 9.91
CA LYS A 51 -14.79 12.97 9.55
C LYS A 51 -15.25 13.13 8.10
N LYS A 52 -15.48 14.37 7.65
CA LYS A 52 -15.90 14.66 6.26
C LYS A 52 -14.88 14.16 5.23
N LEU A 53 -13.59 14.32 5.50
CA LEU A 53 -12.53 13.82 4.61
C LEU A 53 -12.50 12.29 4.62
N VAL A 54 -12.53 11.66 5.79
CA VAL A 54 -12.53 10.20 5.93
C VAL A 54 -13.73 9.58 5.21
N ASP A 55 -14.92 10.17 5.38
CA ASP A 55 -16.12 9.75 4.68
C ASP A 55 -15.95 9.91 3.17
N SER A 56 -15.41 11.04 2.69
CA SER A 56 -15.13 11.23 1.26
C SER A 56 -14.18 10.17 0.70
N ILE A 57 -13.08 9.87 1.39
CA ILE A 57 -12.12 8.84 0.98
C ILE A 57 -12.80 7.47 0.92
N ALA A 58 -13.70 7.18 1.85
CA ALA A 58 -14.41 5.90 1.91
C ALA A 58 -15.30 5.61 0.69
N HIS A 59 -15.74 6.65 -0.02
CA HIS A 59 -16.58 6.53 -1.22
C HIS A 59 -15.76 6.48 -2.52
N ILE A 60 -14.45 6.71 -2.46
CA ILE A 60 -13.58 6.68 -3.63
C ILE A 60 -13.07 5.24 -3.84
N ARG A 61 -12.79 4.86 -5.09
CA ARG A 61 -12.12 3.60 -5.40
C ARG A 61 -10.62 3.69 -5.05
N PRO A 62 -10.06 2.74 -4.29
CA PRO A 62 -8.62 2.72 -4.05
C PRO A 62 -7.86 2.41 -5.34
N PHE A 63 -6.70 3.04 -5.53
CA PHE A 63 -5.85 2.78 -6.71
C PHE A 63 -5.01 1.50 -6.52
N ALA A 64 -4.73 1.13 -5.27
CA ALA A 64 -4.01 -0.09 -4.91
C ALA A 64 -4.60 -0.70 -3.63
N VAL A 65 -4.49 -2.02 -3.52
CA VAL A 65 -4.91 -2.78 -2.34
C VAL A 65 -3.83 -3.79 -1.99
N LEU A 66 -3.36 -3.76 -0.74
CA LEU A 66 -2.46 -4.76 -0.18
C LEU A 66 -3.24 -5.65 0.78
N ASN A 67 -3.23 -6.95 0.51
CA ASN A 67 -3.88 -7.95 1.36
C ASN A 67 -2.83 -8.73 2.13
N LEU A 68 -2.92 -8.72 3.46
CA LEU A 68 -2.06 -9.48 4.36
C LEU A 68 -2.88 -10.63 4.97
N GLY A 69 -2.51 -11.86 4.63
CA GLY A 69 -3.08 -13.06 5.25
C GLY A 69 -2.05 -13.77 6.13
N TYR A 70 -2.50 -14.35 7.23
CA TYR A 70 -1.67 -15.21 8.08
C TYR A 70 -1.92 -16.68 7.74
N LYS A 71 -0.87 -17.52 7.72
CA LYS A 71 -1.00 -18.94 7.35
C LYS A 71 -2.07 -19.71 8.11
N ASN A 72 -2.24 -19.41 9.40
CA ASN A 72 -3.13 -20.12 10.31
C ASN A 72 -4.42 -19.35 10.59
N SER A 73 -4.73 -18.32 9.79
CA SER A 73 -5.93 -17.51 9.97
C SER A 73 -6.65 -17.34 8.64
N SER A 74 -7.96 -17.51 8.67
CA SER A 74 -8.83 -17.07 7.58
C SER A 74 -8.92 -15.55 7.48
N SER A 75 -8.42 -14.80 8.47
CA SER A 75 -8.46 -13.35 8.45
C SER A 75 -7.45 -12.78 7.44
N ILE A 76 -7.98 -11.98 6.52
CA ILE A 76 -7.21 -11.15 5.59
C ILE A 76 -7.38 -9.71 6.04
N LYS A 77 -6.25 -9.02 6.25
CA LYS A 77 -6.24 -7.57 6.48
C LYS A 77 -5.99 -6.86 5.16
N SER A 78 -6.89 -5.96 4.80
CA SER A 78 -6.81 -5.20 3.56
C SER A 78 -6.45 -3.75 3.84
N TYR A 79 -5.36 -3.31 3.22
CA TYR A 79 -4.88 -1.93 3.24
C TYR A 79 -5.22 -1.31 1.88
N HIS A 80 -6.05 -0.27 1.90
CA HIS A 80 -6.56 0.39 0.71
C HIS A 80 -5.88 1.73 0.55
N PHE A 81 -5.25 1.97 -0.62
CA PHE A 81 -4.49 3.19 -0.88
C PHE A 81 -5.22 4.11 -1.84
N TYR A 82 -5.18 5.42 -1.55
CA TYR A 82 -5.91 6.44 -2.28
C TYR A 82 -4.98 7.62 -2.59
N TYR A 83 -5.16 8.22 -3.78
CA TYR A 83 -4.48 9.46 -4.10
C TYR A 83 -5.02 10.60 -3.25
N LYS A 84 -4.12 11.46 -2.78
CA LYS A 84 -4.46 12.75 -2.20
C LYS A 84 -4.50 13.79 -3.32
N LEU A 85 -5.53 14.63 -3.36
CA LEU A 85 -5.57 15.75 -4.32
C LEU A 85 -4.46 16.75 -3.98
N SER A 86 -3.84 17.31 -5.02
CA SER A 86 -2.89 18.41 -4.82
C SER A 86 -3.62 19.68 -4.37
N THR A 87 -2.86 20.63 -3.85
CA THR A 87 -3.34 21.96 -3.47
C THR A 87 -2.55 23.03 -4.23
N PRO A 88 -3.10 24.25 -4.41
CA PRO A 88 -2.37 25.34 -5.05
C PRO A 88 -0.99 25.60 -4.40
N GLU A 89 -0.90 25.45 -3.08
CA GLU A 89 0.34 25.63 -2.33
C GLU A 89 1.39 24.58 -2.71
N ILE A 90 0.98 23.31 -2.85
CA ILE A 90 1.86 22.22 -3.28
C ILE A 90 2.30 22.42 -4.74
N ASN A 91 1.36 22.78 -5.62
CA ASN A 91 1.68 23.02 -7.03
C ASN A 91 2.67 24.17 -7.21
N SER A 92 2.49 25.26 -6.45
CA SER A 92 3.41 26.40 -6.40
C SER A 92 4.81 25.98 -5.93
N LYS A 93 4.89 25.18 -4.86
CA LYS A 93 6.17 24.65 -4.33
C LYS A 93 6.98 23.89 -5.40
N TYR A 94 6.30 23.14 -6.26
CA TYR A 94 6.95 22.33 -7.30
C TYR A 94 6.98 22.98 -8.69
N GLY A 95 6.41 24.18 -8.84
CA GLY A 95 6.29 24.87 -10.13
C GLY A 95 5.50 24.08 -11.18
N LYS A 96 4.59 23.20 -10.76
CA LYS A 96 3.81 22.34 -11.66
C LYS A 96 2.43 22.06 -11.10
N ASP A 97 1.43 22.09 -11.98
CA ASP A 97 0.05 21.78 -11.63
C ASP A 97 -0.20 20.28 -11.61
N TYR A 98 0.06 19.66 -10.46
CA TYR A 98 -0.27 18.27 -10.23
C TYR A 98 -1.75 18.12 -9.90
N VAL A 99 -2.39 17.08 -10.46
CA VAL A 99 -3.74 16.65 -10.06
C VAL A 99 -3.72 16.03 -8.66
N TYR A 100 -2.67 15.25 -8.39
CA TYR A 100 -2.48 14.54 -7.12
C TYR A 100 -1.21 15.03 -6.42
N ASP A 101 -1.25 15.01 -5.10
CA ASP A 101 -0.10 15.31 -4.26
C ASP A 101 1.05 14.33 -4.59
N PRO A 102 2.24 14.82 -5.00
CA PRO A 102 3.35 13.97 -5.37
C PRO A 102 4.04 13.31 -4.16
N ASP A 103 3.83 13.85 -2.95
CA ASP A 103 4.53 13.43 -1.74
C ASP A 103 3.67 12.56 -0.82
N GLN A 104 2.35 12.73 -0.84
CA GLN A 104 1.45 12.15 0.15
C GLN A 104 0.31 11.34 -0.47
N LEU A 105 -0.07 10.27 0.23
CA LEU A 105 -1.23 9.44 -0.08
C LEU A 105 -2.07 9.22 1.18
N TYR A 106 -3.27 8.68 0.99
CA TYR A 106 -4.06 8.13 2.09
C TYR A 106 -4.01 6.60 2.08
N VAL A 107 -4.08 6.01 3.27
CA VAL A 107 -4.31 4.59 3.46
C VAL A 107 -5.45 4.37 4.45
N ARG A 108 -6.33 3.42 4.13
CA ARG A 108 -7.37 2.93 5.06
C ARG A 108 -7.09 1.49 5.41
N PHE A 109 -7.10 1.16 6.70
CA PHE A 109 -6.71 -0.16 7.19
C PHE A 109 -7.45 -0.54 8.48
N PRO A 110 -7.67 -1.85 8.73
CA PRO A 110 -8.19 -2.32 10.00
C PRO A 110 -7.11 -2.18 11.09
N SER A 111 -7.39 -1.38 12.12
CA SER A 111 -6.52 -1.21 13.27
C SER A 111 -6.76 -2.30 14.30
N ARG A 112 -5.67 -2.85 14.84
CA ARG A 112 -5.74 -3.87 15.90
C ARG A 112 -5.94 -3.24 17.27
N GLU A 113 -5.48 -2.01 17.45
CA GLU A 113 -5.49 -1.33 18.74
C GLU A 113 -6.90 -0.80 19.05
N THR A 114 -7.56 -0.24 18.05
CA THR A 114 -8.90 0.35 18.19
C THR A 114 -10.03 -0.60 17.78
N ASN A 115 -9.72 -1.70 17.07
CA ASN A 115 -10.70 -2.57 16.41
C ASN A 115 -11.61 -1.84 15.41
N GLU A 116 -11.19 -0.68 14.91
CA GLU A 116 -11.91 0.12 13.92
C GLU A 116 -11.14 0.20 12.60
N THR A 117 -11.79 0.74 11.56
CA THR A 117 -11.08 1.11 10.34
C THR A 117 -10.46 2.49 10.51
N GLU A 118 -9.14 2.55 10.51
CA GLU A 118 -8.40 3.79 10.59
C GLU A 118 -8.05 4.32 9.20
N THR A 119 -7.86 5.63 9.14
CA THR A 119 -7.34 6.33 7.96
C THR A 119 -6.08 7.08 8.37
N ALA A 120 -5.01 6.92 7.59
CA ALA A 120 -3.76 7.61 7.82
C ALA A 120 -3.25 8.30 6.55
N LEU A 121 -2.47 9.35 6.78
CA LEU A 121 -1.64 9.99 5.78
C LEU A 121 -0.28 9.28 5.73
N ILE A 122 0.21 9.01 4.54
CA ILE A 122 1.48 8.30 4.29
C ILE A 122 2.30 9.02 3.24
N GLN A 123 3.61 8.79 3.24
CA GLN A 123 4.52 9.38 2.25
C GLN A 123 4.68 8.47 1.04
N TYR A 124 4.44 9.03 -0.16
CA TYR A 124 4.60 8.36 -1.44
C TYR A 124 6.03 7.82 -1.63
N TYR A 125 7.06 8.57 -1.24
CA TYR A 125 8.45 8.11 -1.40
C TYR A 125 8.75 6.79 -0.65
N VAL A 126 8.11 6.58 0.51
CA VAL A 126 8.28 5.37 1.33
C VAL A 126 7.41 4.23 0.78
N PHE A 127 6.12 4.49 0.57
CA PHE A 127 5.15 3.47 0.17
C PHE A 127 5.17 3.16 -1.34
N GLY A 128 5.66 4.07 -2.18
CA GLY A 128 5.78 3.87 -3.63
C GLY A 128 6.59 2.63 -3.99
N LYS A 129 7.56 2.27 -3.14
CA LYS A 129 8.39 1.07 -3.30
C LYS A 129 7.60 -0.23 -3.23
N ILE A 130 6.44 -0.25 -2.55
CA ILE A 130 5.60 -1.45 -2.44
C ILE A 130 4.53 -1.54 -3.54
N PHE A 131 4.32 -0.48 -4.35
CA PHE A 131 3.38 -0.49 -5.47
C PHE A 131 4.01 -1.10 -6.73
N GLN A 132 4.56 -2.31 -6.59
CA GLN A 132 5.20 -3.05 -7.68
C GLN A 132 4.17 -3.87 -8.48
N ASN A 133 4.55 -4.27 -9.68
CA ASN A 133 3.87 -5.29 -10.46
C ASN A 133 4.65 -6.60 -10.40
N TYR A 134 4.03 -7.72 -10.79
CA TYR A 134 4.72 -9.03 -10.77
C TYR A 134 6.04 -9.03 -11.59
N SER A 135 6.15 -8.17 -12.60
CA SER A 135 7.34 -8.02 -13.44
C SER A 135 8.59 -7.57 -12.66
N TYR A 136 8.41 -6.88 -11.53
CA TYR A 136 9.51 -6.51 -10.63
C TYR A 136 10.29 -7.75 -10.15
N PHE A 137 9.60 -8.88 -9.98
CA PHE A 137 10.21 -10.13 -9.51
C PHE A 137 10.88 -10.95 -10.62
N LEU A 138 10.76 -10.54 -11.89
CA LEU A 138 11.38 -11.25 -13.02
C LEU A 138 12.80 -10.74 -13.34
N GLN A 139 13.18 -9.60 -12.77
CA GLN A 139 14.48 -8.94 -12.98
C GLN A 139 15.58 -9.52 -12.11
#